data_AF-A0A956QGM9-F1
#
_entry.id   AF-A0A956QGM9-F1
#
_cell.length_a   1.000
_cell.length_b   1.000
_cell.length_c   1.000
_cell.angle_alpha   90.00
_cell.angle_beta   90.00
_cell.angle_gamma   90.00
#
_symmetry.space_group_name_H-M   'P 1'
#
loop_
_entity.id
_entity.type
_entity.pdbx_description
1 polymer ?
#
loop_
_entity_poly.entity_id
_entity_poly.type
_entity_poly.pdbx_seq_one_letter_code
_entity_poly.pdbx_strand_id
1 'polypeptide(L)'
;TSMAMILRAGHIPTRYVNGFLVAERSRFGNYWVTRDRDAHAWVEAYLPGHGWVTADPTPPSALASPPVPVWRETVEWLMAGGKQLLNRLRQNPSALLKSWPVALLLFYLLYRFGRRLRLRLPSRSTRPVAPELSRLQALLARCEKAQAAEGRERDPSLTVLEWADSLPDDRVRQFLAGYSVLRYAQAVPNAGEVDDLEKLLP
;
A
#
# COMPACT_ATOMS: atom_id res chain seq x y z
N THR A 1 3.82 20.02 -3.75
CA THR A 1 4.95 20.51 -2.93
C THR A 1 5.66 21.69 -3.59
N SER A 2 6.02 21.63 -4.88
CA SER A 2 6.75 22.71 -5.58
C SER A 2 6.09 24.09 -5.48
N MET A 3 4.76 24.18 -5.62
CA MET A 3 4.02 25.45 -5.46
C MET A 3 4.23 26.08 -4.08
N ALA A 4 4.22 25.28 -3.00
CA ALA A 4 4.44 25.79 -1.66
C ALA A 4 5.85 26.36 -1.47
N MET A 5 6.85 25.80 -2.16
CA MET A 5 8.22 26.31 -2.13
C MET A 5 8.33 27.65 -2.85
N ILE A 6 7.73 27.78 -4.04
CA ILE A 6 7.74 29.02 -4.83
C ILE A 6 7.05 30.16 -4.07
N LEU A 7 5.88 29.90 -3.47
CA LEU A 7 5.16 30.92 -2.70
C LEU A 7 5.95 31.38 -1.47
N ARG A 8 6.61 30.46 -0.76
CA ARG A 8 7.47 30.82 0.39
C ARG A 8 8.70 31.61 -0.04
N ALA A 9 9.30 31.29 -1.20
CA ALA A 9 10.39 32.08 -1.76
C ALA A 9 9.93 33.52 -2.10
N GLY A 10 8.67 33.69 -2.51
CA GLY A 10 8.04 34.99 -2.70
C GLY A 10 7.53 35.66 -1.42
N HIS A 11 7.94 35.19 -0.24
CA HIS A 11 7.51 35.69 1.08
C HIS A 11 5.98 35.64 1.34
N ILE A 12 5.26 34.73 0.66
CA ILE A 12 3.84 34.50 0.90
C ILE A 12 3.67 33.39 1.95
N PRO A 13 3.03 33.66 3.11
CA PRO A 13 2.78 32.63 4.11
C PRO A 13 1.94 31.50 3.52
N THR A 14 2.45 30.27 3.64
CA THR A 14 1.88 29.13 2.91
C THR A 14 1.95 27.86 3.75
N ARG A 15 0.86 27.07 3.75
CA ARG A 15 0.80 25.74 4.38
C ARG A 15 0.56 24.64 3.34
N TYR A 16 1.21 23.50 3.57
CA TYR A 16 1.00 22.28 2.81
C TYR A 16 -0.11 21.48 3.48
N VAL A 17 -1.09 21.03 2.70
CA VAL A 17 -2.25 20.29 3.21
C VAL A 17 -2.30 18.94 2.52
N ASN A 18 -2.59 17.90 3.30
CA ASN A 18 -2.78 16.53 2.84
C ASN A 18 -4.17 16.05 3.26
N GLY A 19 -4.87 15.33 2.39
CA GLY A 19 -6.21 14.82 2.64
C GLY A 19 -6.68 13.91 1.51
N PHE A 20 -7.99 13.90 1.26
CA PHE A 20 -8.59 13.11 0.20
C PHE A 20 -9.47 14.01 -0.67
N LEU A 21 -9.32 13.92 -1.99
CA LEU A 21 -10.19 14.60 -2.94
C LEU A 21 -11.30 13.65 -3.39
N VAL A 22 -12.49 13.83 -2.83
CA VAL A 22 -13.61 12.89 -3.02
C VAL A 22 -14.55 13.37 -4.11
N ALA A 23 -14.67 12.60 -5.19
CA ALA A 23 -15.60 12.87 -6.29
C ALA A 23 -16.64 11.77 -6.49
N GLU A 24 -16.43 10.57 -5.94
CA GLU A 24 -17.29 9.40 -6.15
C GLU A 24 -18.40 9.33 -5.10
N ARG A 25 -19.65 9.48 -5.53
CA ARG A 25 -20.83 9.22 -4.69
C ARG A 25 -21.29 7.78 -4.89
N SER A 26 -21.55 7.05 -3.81
CA SER A 26 -22.10 5.70 -3.92
C SER A 26 -23.46 5.73 -4.61
N ARG A 27 -23.66 4.87 -5.62
CA ARG A 27 -24.95 4.74 -6.33
C ARG A 27 -26.04 4.07 -5.48
N PHE A 28 -25.63 3.29 -4.48
CA PHE A 28 -26.51 2.44 -3.68
C PHE A 28 -26.68 2.91 -2.24
N GLY A 29 -25.88 3.88 -1.80
CA GLY A 29 -25.97 4.45 -0.47
C GLY A 29 -25.80 5.96 -0.48
N ASN A 30 -26.39 6.63 0.51
CA ASN A 30 -26.30 8.08 0.64
C ASN A 30 -24.97 8.51 1.29
N TYR A 31 -23.84 8.04 0.76
CA TYR A 31 -22.50 8.34 1.26
C TYR A 31 -21.50 8.54 0.12
N TRP A 32 -20.44 9.28 0.43
CA TRP A 32 -19.30 9.49 -0.45
C TRP A 32 -18.27 8.39 -0.24
N VAL A 33 -17.63 7.96 -1.33
CA VAL A 33 -16.64 6.89 -1.31
C VAL A 33 -15.25 7.49 -1.40
N THR A 34 -14.48 7.37 -0.32
CA THR A 34 -13.05 7.69 -0.26
C THR A 34 -12.22 6.44 -0.50
N ARG A 35 -11.19 6.52 -1.34
CA ARG A 35 -10.26 5.43 -1.64
C ARG A 35 -8.83 5.92 -1.44
N ASP A 36 -7.88 5.01 -1.22
CA ASP A 36 -6.46 5.37 -1.04
C ASP A 36 -5.89 6.14 -2.25
N ARG A 37 -6.40 5.86 -3.45
CA ARG A 37 -6.03 6.58 -4.68
C ARG A 37 -6.52 8.03 -4.73
N ASP A 38 -7.48 8.38 -3.88
CA ASP A 38 -8.02 9.73 -3.77
C ASP A 38 -7.19 10.58 -2.80
N ALA A 39 -6.14 10.01 -2.20
CA ALA A 39 -5.18 10.74 -1.38
C ALA A 39 -4.56 11.86 -2.22
N HIS A 40 -4.70 13.09 -1.73
CA HIS A 40 -4.38 14.27 -2.49
C HIS A 40 -3.76 15.34 -1.59
N ALA A 41 -2.91 16.17 -2.19
CA ALA A 41 -2.26 17.25 -1.50
C ALA A 41 -2.40 18.56 -2.25
N TRP A 42 -2.79 19.60 -1.53
CA TRP A 42 -2.94 20.96 -2.04
C TRP A 42 -2.17 21.96 -1.17
N VAL A 43 -2.21 23.22 -1.58
CA VAL A 43 -1.53 24.31 -0.90
C VAL A 43 -2.56 25.34 -0.48
N GLU A 44 -2.34 25.97 0.67
CA GLU A 44 -3.11 27.14 1.07
C GLU A 44 -2.17 28.30 1.31
N ALA A 45 -2.45 29.42 0.67
CA ALA A 45 -1.67 30.65 0.75
C ALA A 45 -2.46 31.71 1.52
N TYR A 46 -1.81 32.45 2.39
CA TYR A 46 -2.43 33.57 3.09
C TYR A 46 -2.33 34.85 2.24
N LEU A 47 -3.47 35.38 1.83
CA LEU A 47 -3.58 36.63 1.08
C LEU A 47 -4.18 37.72 1.98
N PRO A 48 -3.51 38.88 2.14
CA PRO A 48 -4.05 40.01 2.89
C PRO A 48 -5.46 40.38 2.42
N GLY A 49 -6.38 40.57 3.37
CA GLY A 49 -7.79 40.88 3.10
C GLY A 49 -8.68 39.68 2.70
N HIS A 50 -8.09 38.53 2.35
CA HIS A 50 -8.85 37.33 1.92
C HIS A 50 -8.63 36.13 2.84
N GLY A 51 -7.58 36.14 3.67
CA GLY A 51 -7.26 35.04 4.56
C GLY A 51 -6.58 33.88 3.83
N TRP A 52 -6.83 32.66 4.29
CA TRP A 52 -6.28 31.45 3.67
C TRP A 52 -7.06 31.08 2.42
N VAL A 53 -6.38 31.04 1.28
CA VAL A 53 -6.94 30.70 -0.02
C VAL A 53 -6.34 29.39 -0.50
N THR A 54 -7.20 28.45 -0.92
CA THR A 54 -6.82 27.16 -1.49
C THR A 54 -6.32 27.32 -2.91
N ALA A 55 -5.16 26.75 -3.18
CA ALA A 55 -4.56 26.69 -4.50
C ALA A 55 -4.07 25.26 -4.79
N ASP A 56 -4.57 24.68 -5.87
CA ASP A 56 -4.18 23.35 -6.32
C ASP A 56 -3.54 23.45 -7.72
N PRO A 57 -2.25 23.15 -7.86
CA PRO A 57 -1.56 23.17 -9.15
C PRO A 57 -1.83 21.92 -10.00
N THR A 58 -2.63 20.97 -9.52
CA THR A 58 -2.92 19.71 -10.21
C THR A 58 -3.93 19.93 -11.34
N PRO A 59 -3.59 19.61 -12.61
CA PRO A 59 -4.52 19.82 -13.71
C PRO A 59 -5.77 18.93 -13.55
N PRO A 60 -6.97 19.41 -13.93
CA PRO A 60 -8.21 18.67 -13.75
C PRO A 60 -8.23 17.27 -14.39
N SER A 61 -7.48 17.10 -15.50
CA SER A 61 -7.34 15.81 -16.18
C SER A 61 -6.63 14.75 -15.34
N ALA A 62 -5.73 15.15 -14.44
CA ALA A 62 -5.03 14.25 -13.54
C ALA A 62 -5.91 13.79 -12.35
N LEU A 63 -7.04 14.48 -12.11
CA LEU A 63 -8.00 14.15 -11.06
C LEU A 63 -9.11 13.21 -11.55
N ALA A 64 -9.10 12.84 -12.84
CA ALA A 64 -10.06 11.91 -13.41
C ALA A 64 -9.82 10.49 -12.89
N SER A 65 -10.73 9.99 -12.05
CA SER A 65 -10.68 8.60 -11.60
C SER A 65 -10.95 7.64 -12.75
N PRO A 66 -10.11 6.61 -12.96
CA PRO A 66 -10.41 5.58 -13.94
C PRO A 66 -11.68 4.81 -13.54
N PRO A 67 -12.49 4.36 -14.51
CA PRO A 67 -13.74 3.68 -14.25
C PRO A 67 -13.51 2.46 -13.34
N VAL A 68 -14.35 2.32 -12.32
CA VAL A 68 -14.30 1.17 -11.41
C VAL A 68 -14.76 -0.08 -12.16
N PRO A 69 -14.11 -1.24 -11.97
CA PRO A 69 -14.58 -2.50 -12.56
C PRO A 69 -15.99 -2.85 -12.07
N VAL A 70 -16.88 -3.19 -13.00
CA VAL A 70 -18.31 -3.46 -12.73
C VAL A 70 -18.53 -4.51 -11.63
N TRP A 71 -17.68 -5.53 -11.54
CA TRP A 71 -17.79 -6.57 -10.50
C TRP A 71 -17.67 -6.02 -9.07
N ARG A 72 -16.91 -4.92 -8.87
CA ARG A 72 -16.81 -4.28 -7.55
C ARG A 72 -18.10 -3.58 -7.16
N GLU A 73 -18.78 -2.93 -8.11
CA GLU A 73 -20.11 -2.37 -7.87
C GLU A 73 -21.09 -3.47 -7.44
N THR A 74 -20.99 -4.66 -8.05
CA THR A 74 -21.80 -5.82 -7.68
C THR A 74 -21.52 -6.31 -6.26
N VAL A 75 -20.25 -6.35 -5.86
CA VAL A 75 -19.84 -6.73 -4.49
C VAL A 75 -20.26 -5.68 -3.47
N GLU A 76 -20.09 -4.38 -3.76
CA GLU A 76 -20.54 -3.28 -2.90
C GLU A 76 -22.05 -3.33 -2.69
N TRP A 77 -22.84 -3.58 -3.75
CA TRP A 77 -24.29 -3.81 -3.66
C TRP A 77 -24.63 -5.02 -2.78
N LEU A 78 -23.96 -6.16 -2.97
CA LEU A 78 -24.19 -7.37 -2.18
C LEU A 78 -23.91 -7.12 -0.69
N MET A 79 -22.79 -6.47 -0.37
CA MET A 79 -22.40 -6.16 1.00
C MET A 79 -23.33 -5.12 1.64
N ALA A 80 -23.79 -4.13 0.88
CA ALA A 80 -24.80 -3.16 1.35
C ALA A 80 -26.13 -3.86 1.65
N GLY A 81 -26.60 -4.74 0.76
CA GLY A 81 -27.81 -5.55 0.96
C GLY A 81 -27.69 -6.47 2.18
N GLY A 82 -26.55 -7.13 2.35
CA GLY A 82 -26.26 -7.95 3.53
C GLY A 82 -26.27 -7.15 4.84
N LYS A 83 -25.64 -5.97 4.87
CA LYS A 83 -25.65 -5.07 6.04
C LYS A 83 -27.06 -4.57 6.37
N GLN A 84 -27.86 -4.25 5.36
CA GLN A 84 -29.26 -3.84 5.55
C GLN A 84 -30.12 -4.99 6.08
N LEU A 85 -29.94 -6.20 5.53
CA LEU A 85 -30.61 -7.41 6.02
C LEU A 85 -30.20 -7.70 7.47
N LEU A 86 -28.91 -7.64 7.79
CA LEU A 86 -28.41 -7.86 9.14
C LEU A 86 -28.96 -6.81 10.13
N ASN A 87 -29.03 -5.53 9.74
CA ASN A 87 -29.66 -4.50 10.57
C ASN A 87 -31.15 -4.77 10.78
N ARG A 88 -31.87 -5.24 9.76
CA ARG A 88 -33.29 -5.65 9.91
C ARG A 88 -33.45 -6.85 10.83
N LEU A 89 -32.57 -7.85 10.72
CA LEU A 89 -32.55 -9.02 11.61
C LEU A 89 -32.19 -8.63 13.06
N ARG A 90 -31.26 -7.68 13.24
CA ARG A 90 -30.88 -7.14 14.56
C ARG A 90 -32.02 -6.34 15.20
N GLN A 91 -32.79 -5.60 14.41
CA GLN A 91 -33.91 -4.78 14.89
C GLN A 91 -35.20 -5.57 15.09
N ASN A 92 -35.36 -6.73 14.43
CA ASN A 92 -36.52 -7.60 14.59
C ASN A 92 -36.11 -9.09 14.63
N PRO A 93 -35.68 -9.61 15.80
CA PRO A 93 -35.20 -10.98 15.95
C PRO A 93 -36.27 -12.04 15.64
N SER A 94 -37.56 -11.69 15.69
CA SER A 94 -38.67 -12.60 15.34
C SER A 94 -38.79 -12.91 13.85
N ALA A 95 -38.11 -12.14 12.98
CA ALA A 95 -38.08 -12.37 11.53
C ALA A 95 -37.30 -13.65 11.16
N LEU A 96 -36.30 -14.04 11.95
CA LEU A 96 -35.52 -15.27 11.75
C LEU A 96 -36.35 -16.54 11.98
N LEU A 97 -37.29 -16.51 12.93
CA LEU A 97 -38.13 -17.67 13.25
C LEU A 97 -39.07 -18.04 12.08
N LYS A 98 -39.46 -17.09 11.24
CA LYS A 98 -40.38 -17.31 10.09
C LYS A 98 -39.66 -17.68 8.78
N SER A 99 -38.33 -17.59 8.72
CA SER A 99 -37.55 -17.80 7.48
C SER A 99 -36.63 -19.03 7.54
N TRP A 100 -36.88 -19.97 8.44
CA TRP A 100 -36.11 -21.21 8.58
C TRP A 100 -35.97 -22.05 7.28
N PRO A 101 -36.93 -22.10 6.34
CA PRO A 101 -36.77 -22.87 5.11
C PRO A 101 -35.72 -22.24 4.18
N VAL A 102 -35.62 -20.91 4.18
CA VAL A 102 -34.65 -20.15 3.38
C VAL A 102 -33.23 -20.36 3.92
N ALA A 103 -33.08 -20.39 5.24
CA ALA A 103 -31.80 -20.67 5.89
C ALA A 103 -31.29 -22.09 5.58
N LEU A 104 -32.18 -23.09 5.61
CA LEU A 104 -31.84 -24.48 5.24
C LEU A 104 -31.46 -24.61 3.77
N LEU A 105 -32.17 -23.92 2.88
CA LEU A 105 -31.85 -23.90 1.44
C LEU A 105 -30.47 -23.28 1.19
N LEU A 106 -30.19 -22.13 1.81
CA LEU A 106 -28.89 -21.46 1.72
C LEU A 106 -27.76 -22.35 2.25
N PHE A 107 -27.97 -22.99 3.41
CA PHE A 107 -27.02 -23.92 3.99
C PHE A 107 -26.77 -25.13 3.07
N TYR A 108 -27.82 -25.72 2.51
CA TYR A 108 -27.72 -26.83 1.56
C TYR A 108 -26.95 -26.46 0.29
N LEU A 109 -27.21 -25.26 -0.26
CA LEU A 109 -26.51 -24.74 -1.43
C LEU A 109 -25.03 -24.44 -1.13
N LEU A 110 -24.73 -23.83 0.01
CA LEU A 110 -23.35 -23.59 0.48
C LEU A 110 -22.60 -24.91 0.71
N TYR A 111 -23.24 -25.90 1.32
CA TYR A 111 -22.65 -27.22 1.55
C TYR A 111 -22.35 -27.94 0.22
N ARG A 112 -23.29 -27.92 -0.74
CA ARG A 112 -23.08 -28.51 -2.07
C ARG A 112 -22.04 -27.77 -2.89
N PHE A 113 -22.00 -26.44 -2.80
CA PHE A 113 -21.05 -25.61 -3.54
C PHE A 113 -19.64 -25.70 -2.93
N GLY A 114 -19.50 -25.68 -1.61
CA GLY A 114 -18.23 -25.88 -0.90
C GLY A 114 -17.62 -27.26 -1.12
N ARG A 115 -18.44 -28.31 -1.31
CA ARG A 115 -17.96 -29.64 -1.72
C ARG A 115 -17.43 -29.70 -3.14
N ARG A 116 -17.94 -28.87 -4.06
CA ARG A 116 -17.47 -28.80 -5.46
C ARG A 116 -16.30 -27.85 -5.65
N LEU A 117 -16.28 -26.77 -4.86
CA LEU A 117 -15.25 -25.76 -4.88
C LEU A 117 -14.21 -26.11 -3.80
N ARG A 118 -13.32 -27.06 -4.10
CA ARG A 118 -11.97 -27.06 -3.50
C ARG A 118 -11.31 -25.77 -3.96
N LEU A 119 -11.61 -24.69 -3.24
CA LEU A 119 -11.11 -23.35 -3.46
C LEU A 119 -9.59 -23.38 -3.33
N ARG A 120 -8.89 -23.59 -4.44
CA ARG A 120 -7.52 -23.08 -4.58
C ARG A 120 -7.66 -21.57 -4.56
N LEU A 121 -7.53 -20.99 -3.36
CA LEU A 121 -7.48 -19.54 -3.19
C LEU A 121 -6.44 -19.02 -4.19
N PRO A 122 -6.81 -18.12 -5.12
CA PRO A 122 -5.81 -17.51 -5.99
C PRO A 122 -4.79 -16.83 -5.08
N SER A 123 -3.55 -17.32 -5.15
CA SER A 123 -2.42 -16.66 -4.52
C SER A 123 -2.45 -15.20 -4.93
N ARG A 124 -2.44 -14.32 -3.94
CA ARG A 124 -2.39 -12.86 -4.12
C ARG A 124 -1.31 -12.61 -5.16
N SER A 125 -1.67 -12.07 -6.33
CA SER A 125 -0.70 -11.72 -7.36
C SER A 125 0.24 -10.68 -6.75
N THR A 126 1.35 -11.16 -6.19
CA THR A 126 2.56 -10.36 -6.06
C THR A 126 2.98 -10.10 -7.50
N ARG A 127 3.22 -8.83 -7.84
CA ARG A 127 4.01 -8.55 -9.05
C ARG A 127 5.26 -9.43 -8.95
N PRO A 128 5.66 -10.18 -9.99
CA PRO A 128 6.87 -10.96 -9.93
C PRO A 128 8.02 -10.00 -9.61
N VAL A 129 8.53 -10.09 -8.38
CA VAL A 129 9.76 -9.40 -8.00
C VAL A 129 10.83 -10.00 -8.87
N ALA A 130 11.61 -9.17 -9.57
CA ALA A 130 12.71 -9.67 -10.40
C ALA A 130 13.57 -10.63 -9.54
N PRO A 131 13.94 -11.81 -10.07
CA PRO A 131 14.61 -12.85 -9.28
C PRO A 131 15.86 -12.33 -8.58
N GLU A 132 16.61 -11.44 -9.25
CA GLU A 132 17.81 -10.80 -8.71
C GLU A 132 17.56 -9.90 -7.50
N LEU A 133 16.42 -9.20 -7.44
CA LEU A 133 16.06 -8.39 -6.27
C LEU A 133 15.76 -9.26 -5.05
N SER A 134 15.15 -10.43 -5.28
CA SER A 134 14.87 -11.39 -4.21
C SER A 134 16.16 -12.02 -3.71
N ARG A 135 17.09 -12.31 -4.63
CA ARG A 135 18.42 -12.84 -4.32
C ARG A 135 19.26 -11.84 -3.53
N LEU A 136 19.26 -10.57 -3.91
CA LEU A 136 19.93 -9.50 -3.14
C LEU A 136 19.39 -9.40 -1.72
N GLN A 137 18.05 -9.43 -1.54
CA GLN A 137 17.45 -9.42 -0.21
C GLN A 137 17.88 -10.63 0.64
N ALA A 138 17.98 -11.81 0.02
CA ALA A 138 18.48 -13.00 0.70
C ALA A 138 19.96 -12.88 1.10
N LEU A 139 20.80 -12.26 0.26
CA LEU A 139 22.22 -12.00 0.59
C LEU A 139 22.36 -11.04 1.77
N LEU A 140 21.59 -9.94 1.80
CA LEU A 140 21.59 -9.03 2.96
C LEU A 140 21.16 -9.77 4.23
N ALA A 141 20.09 -10.56 4.18
CA ALA A 141 19.61 -11.31 5.34
C ALA A 141 20.65 -12.33 5.85
N ARG A 142 21.41 -12.96 4.95
CA ARG A 142 22.53 -13.84 5.32
C ARG A 142 23.65 -13.05 6.01
N CYS A 143 24.02 -11.89 5.48
CA CYS A 143 25.03 -11.02 6.08
C CYS A 143 24.58 -10.53 7.47
N GLU A 144 23.33 -10.06 7.62
CA GLU A 144 22.77 -9.64 8.91
C GLU A 144 22.79 -10.77 9.92
N LYS A 145 22.44 -11.99 9.50
CA LYS A 145 22.50 -13.17 10.37
C LYS A 145 23.93 -13.54 10.80
N ALA A 146 24.90 -13.42 9.89
CA ALA A 146 26.31 -13.65 10.21
C ALA A 146 26.82 -12.62 11.24
N GLN A 147 26.54 -11.34 11.03
CA GLN A 147 26.94 -10.28 11.96
C GLN A 147 26.20 -10.37 13.30
N ALA A 148 24.93 -10.78 13.31
CA ALA A 148 24.17 -11.02 14.53
C ALA A 148 24.76 -12.15 15.37
N ALA A 149 25.27 -13.23 14.74
CA ALA A 149 25.94 -14.32 15.44
C ALA A 149 27.24 -13.87 16.15
N GLU A 150 27.84 -12.77 15.70
CA GLU A 150 29.00 -12.14 16.31
C GLU A 150 28.63 -11.00 17.28
N GLY A 151 27.34 -10.82 17.58
CA GLY A 151 26.83 -9.78 18.47
C GLY A 151 26.79 -8.38 17.84
N ARG A 152 26.92 -8.27 16.51
CA ARG A 152 26.93 -7.01 15.76
C ARG A 152 25.60 -6.78 15.04
N GLU A 153 24.50 -6.80 15.77
CA GLU A 153 23.18 -6.58 15.18
C GLU A 153 23.01 -5.14 14.68
N ARG A 154 22.28 -4.98 13.57
CA ARG A 154 21.92 -3.66 13.05
C ARG A 154 20.71 -3.12 13.81
N ASP A 155 20.85 -1.93 14.38
CA ASP A 155 19.69 -1.20 14.92
C ASP A 155 18.69 -0.89 13.77
N PRO A 156 17.38 -1.13 13.95
CA PRO A 156 16.38 -0.86 12.92
C PRO A 156 16.35 0.58 12.40
N SER A 157 16.83 1.55 13.18
CA SER A 157 16.90 2.96 12.82
C SER A 157 18.11 3.32 11.95
N LEU A 158 19.14 2.47 11.91
CA LEU A 158 20.34 2.68 11.11
C LEU A 158 20.16 2.19 9.68
N THR A 159 20.63 2.99 8.72
CA THR A 159 20.73 2.56 7.33
C THR A 159 21.81 1.49 7.17
N VAL A 160 21.75 0.75 6.06
CA VAL A 160 22.76 -0.28 5.74
C VAL A 160 24.16 0.33 5.61
N LEU A 161 24.28 1.56 5.10
CA LEU A 161 25.57 2.26 4.96
C LEU A 161 26.12 2.74 6.30
N GLU A 162 25.29 3.37 7.14
CA GLU A 162 25.72 3.80 8.48
C GLU A 162 26.12 2.61 9.35
N TRP A 163 25.39 1.50 9.23
CA TRP A 163 25.77 0.26 9.90
C TRP A 163 27.08 -0.31 9.35
N ALA A 164 27.30 -0.27 8.03
CA ALA A 164 28.57 -0.69 7.43
C ALA A 164 29.75 0.10 8.02
N ASP A 165 29.63 1.42 8.17
CA ASP A 165 30.69 2.26 8.76
C ASP A 165 31.05 1.88 10.21
N SER A 166 30.11 1.25 10.93
CA SER A 166 30.33 0.75 12.30
C SER A 166 31.04 -0.60 12.38
N LEU A 167 31.17 -1.32 11.26
CA LEU A 167 31.71 -2.68 11.23
C LEU A 167 33.24 -2.69 11.02
N PRO A 168 33.97 -3.59 11.70
CA PRO A 168 35.43 -3.65 11.61
C PRO A 168 35.95 -4.37 10.35
N ASP A 169 35.14 -5.20 9.69
CA ASP A 169 35.56 -6.01 8.54
C ASP A 169 35.37 -5.26 7.21
N ASP A 170 36.48 -4.92 6.55
CA ASP A 170 36.53 -4.26 5.25
C ASP A 170 35.74 -4.99 4.16
N ARG A 171 35.74 -6.33 4.18
CA ARG A 171 35.05 -7.14 3.20
C ARG A 171 33.54 -7.04 3.36
N VAL A 172 33.06 -7.06 4.61
CA VAL A 172 31.63 -6.86 4.93
C VAL A 172 31.21 -5.44 4.58
N ARG A 173 32.06 -4.45 4.84
CA ARG A 173 31.79 -3.05 4.43
C ARG A 173 31.66 -2.91 2.93
N GLN A 174 32.56 -3.53 2.15
CA GLN A 174 32.48 -3.56 0.69
C GLN A 174 31.20 -4.26 0.19
N PHE A 175 30.80 -5.37 0.83
CA PHE A 175 29.53 -6.04 0.54
C PHE A 175 28.32 -5.11 0.77
N LEU A 176 28.23 -4.46 1.93
CA LEU A 176 27.07 -3.61 2.26
C LEU A 176 27.00 -2.34 1.41
N ALA A 177 28.14 -1.77 1.04
CA ALA A 177 28.23 -0.68 0.08
C ALA A 177 27.76 -1.12 -1.31
N GLY A 178 28.26 -2.26 -1.81
CA GLY A 178 27.85 -2.83 -3.10
C GLY A 178 26.37 -3.20 -3.13
N TYR A 179 25.83 -3.76 -2.05
CA TYR A 179 24.41 -4.04 -1.89
C TYR A 179 23.58 -2.77 -2.05
N SER A 180 23.97 -1.69 -1.39
CA SER A 180 23.24 -0.41 -1.43
C SER A 180 23.22 0.18 -2.84
N VAL A 181 24.36 0.11 -3.56
CA VAL A 181 24.44 0.55 -4.96
C VAL A 181 23.48 -0.26 -5.84
N LEU A 182 23.51 -1.59 -5.77
CA LEU A 182 22.69 -2.44 -6.63
C LEU A 182 21.19 -2.39 -6.27
N ARG A 183 20.85 -2.22 -4.98
CA ARG A 183 19.46 -2.16 -4.51
C ARG A 183 18.76 -0.86 -4.92
N TYR A 184 19.48 0.25 -4.92
CA TYR A 184 18.94 1.58 -5.20
C TYR A 184 19.32 2.12 -6.58
N ALA A 185 19.94 1.31 -7.44
CA ALA A 185 20.18 1.63 -8.84
C ALA A 185 18.86 1.86 -9.60
N GLN A 186 18.91 2.69 -10.66
CA GLN A 186 17.75 2.95 -11.52
C GLN A 186 17.34 1.74 -12.37
N ALA A 187 18.25 0.78 -12.57
CA ALA A 187 18.03 -0.45 -13.32
C ALA A 187 18.05 -1.67 -12.38
N VAL A 188 17.31 -2.72 -12.76
CA VAL A 188 17.40 -4.02 -12.06
C VAL A 188 18.80 -4.60 -12.30
N PRO A 189 19.52 -5.00 -11.23
CA PRO A 189 20.85 -5.55 -11.35
C PRO A 189 20.85 -6.85 -12.14
N ASN A 190 21.91 -7.07 -12.91
CA ASN A 190 22.10 -8.30 -13.65
C ASN A 190 22.66 -9.41 -12.74
N ALA A 191 22.54 -10.67 -13.18
CA ALA A 191 22.98 -11.81 -12.37
C ALA A 191 24.48 -11.78 -12.01
N GLY A 192 25.33 -11.27 -12.92
CA GLY A 192 26.78 -11.17 -12.69
C GLY A 192 27.13 -10.17 -11.59
N GLU A 193 26.45 -9.03 -11.53
CA GLU A 193 26.62 -8.04 -10.46
C GLU A 193 26.24 -8.62 -9.08
N VAL A 194 25.19 -9.44 -9.03
CA VAL A 194 24.77 -10.13 -7.80
C VAL A 194 25.73 -11.26 -7.42
N ASP A 195 26.26 -11.99 -8.40
CA ASP A 195 27.28 -13.04 -8.18
C ASP A 195 28.59 -12.46 -7.64
N ASP A 196 29.03 -11.32 -8.16
CA ASP A 196 30.21 -10.62 -7.68
C ASP A 196 30.03 -10.12 -6.25
N LEU A 197 28.82 -9.67 -5.91
CA LEU A 197 28.47 -9.30 -4.54
C LEU A 197 28.46 -10.52 -3.60
N GLU A 198 27.93 -11.66 -4.04
CA GLU A 198 27.89 -12.89 -3.23
C GLU A 198 29.30 -13.39 -2.83
N LYS A 199 30.32 -13.15 -3.66
CA LYS A 199 31.72 -13.47 -3.33
C LYS A 199 32.26 -12.66 -2.15
N LEU A 200 31.65 -11.53 -1.81
CA LEU A 200 32.05 -10.68 -0.69
C LEU A 200 31.32 -11.03 0.61
N LEU A 201 30.38 -11.97 0.58
CA LEU A 201 29.64 -12.40 1.76
C LEU A 201 30.58 -13.06 2.80
N PRO A 202 30.47 -12.71 4.09
CA PRO A 202 31.20 -13.36 5.18
C PRO A 202 30.73 -14.80 5.44
#